data_AF-A0A0B1R123-F1
#
_entry.id   AF-A0A0B1R123-F1
#
_cell.length_a   1.000
_cell.length_b   1.000
_cell.length_c   1.000
_cell.angle_alpha   90.00
_cell.angle_beta   90.00
_cell.angle_gamma   90.00
#
_symmetry.space_group_name_H-M   'P 1'
#
loop_
_entity.id
_entity.type
_entity.pdbx_description
1 polymer ?
#
loop_
_entity_poly.entity_id
_entity_poly.type
_entity_poly.pdbx_seq_one_letter_code
_entity_poly.pdbx_strand_id
1 'polypeptide(L)'
;MLKLKQIALVLALASGAAHAADDALVKKGEYLAVASDCTACHTAEHGKPFAGGKAIESPVGEIIATNITPSKIAGIGQYSEQQF
;
A
#
# COMPACT_ATOMS: atom_id res chain seq x y z
N MET A 1 -8.10 -41.95 0.26
CA MET A 1 -7.80 -40.86 -0.72
C MET A 1 -8.82 -39.72 -0.71
N LEU A 2 -10.11 -39.97 -0.38
CA LEU A 2 -11.13 -38.91 -0.32
C LEU A 2 -11.00 -37.98 0.92
N LYS A 3 -10.57 -38.51 2.07
CA LYS A 3 -10.33 -37.72 3.30
C LYS A 3 -9.17 -36.72 3.18
N LEU A 4 -8.16 -36.99 2.35
CA LEU A 4 -6.98 -36.12 2.18
C LEU A 4 -7.31 -34.88 1.32
N LYS A 5 -8.20 -35.04 0.33
CA LYS A 5 -8.69 -33.93 -0.51
C LYS A 5 -9.60 -32.97 0.27
N GLN A 6 -10.33 -33.47 1.27
CA GLN A 6 -11.18 -32.63 2.13
C GLN A 6 -10.34 -31.75 3.09
N ILE A 7 -9.22 -32.26 3.60
CA ILE A 7 -8.31 -31.48 4.46
C ILE A 7 -7.65 -30.34 3.66
N ALA A 8 -7.22 -30.60 2.42
CA ALA A 8 -6.64 -29.57 1.55
C ALA A 8 -7.64 -28.45 1.18
N LEU A 9 -8.94 -28.77 1.08
CA LEU A 9 -9.98 -27.79 0.77
C LEU A 9 -10.29 -26.87 1.96
N VAL A 10 -10.16 -27.36 3.20
CA VAL A 10 -10.42 -26.56 4.41
C VAL A 10 -9.28 -25.57 4.71
N LEU A 11 -8.02 -25.92 4.42
CA LEU A 11 -6.89 -24.99 4.58
C LEU A 11 -6.87 -23.84 3.54
N ALA A 12 -7.49 -24.03 2.37
CA ALA A 12 -7.52 -22.99 1.33
C ALA A 12 -8.47 -21.83 1.64
N LEU A 13 -9.45 -22.03 2.54
CA LEU A 13 -10.45 -21.02 2.92
C LEU A 13 -9.95 -20.05 4.00
N ALA A 14 -8.89 -20.40 4.73
CA ALA A 14 -8.36 -19.55 5.81
C ALA A 14 -7.45 -18.42 5.32
N SER A 15 -6.89 -18.53 4.10
CA SER A 15 -5.94 -17.55 3.55
C SER A 15 -6.60 -16.46 2.68
N GLY A 16 -7.91 -16.53 2.48
CA GLY A 16 -8.66 -15.62 1.61
C GLY A 16 -9.17 -14.34 2.30
N ALA A 17 -9.03 -14.23 3.62
CA ALA A 17 -9.33 -13.01 4.37
C ALA A 17 -8.15 -12.03 4.30
N ALA A 18 -7.66 -11.74 3.09
CA ALA A 18 -7.01 -10.46 2.86
C ALA A 18 -8.09 -9.43 3.18
N HIS A 19 -7.94 -8.78 4.34
CA HIS A 19 -8.86 -7.82 4.94
C HIS A 19 -9.42 -6.92 3.83
N ALA A 20 -10.65 -7.18 3.38
CA ALA A 20 -11.39 -6.18 2.62
C ALA A 20 -11.42 -4.99 3.58
N ALA A 21 -10.66 -3.95 3.25
CA ALA A 21 -10.46 -2.85 4.18
C ALA A 21 -11.85 -2.33 4.55
N ASP A 22 -12.17 -2.37 5.85
CA ASP A 22 -13.40 -1.79 6.37
C ASP A 22 -13.53 -0.38 5.78
N ASP A 23 -14.68 -0.07 5.17
CA ASP A 23 -14.91 1.23 4.52
C ASP A 23 -14.62 2.39 5.49
N ALA A 24 -14.89 2.19 6.79
CA ALA A 24 -14.54 3.17 7.82
C ALA A 24 -13.02 3.34 7.98
N LEU A 25 -12.26 2.25 7.88
CA LEU A 25 -10.80 2.28 7.93
C LEU A 25 -10.22 2.95 6.68
N VAL A 26 -10.74 2.65 5.49
CA VAL A 26 -10.33 3.33 4.25
C VAL A 26 -10.59 4.82 4.34
N LYS A 27 -11.77 5.23 4.83
CA LYS A 27 -12.13 6.64 5.01
C LYS A 27 -11.24 7.36 6.03
N LYS A 28 -10.88 6.68 7.11
CA LYS A 28 -9.91 7.20 8.09
C LYS A 28 -8.53 7.37 7.45
N GLY A 29 -8.08 6.40 6.65
CA GLY A 29 -6.81 6.48 5.91
C GLY A 29 -6.79 7.64 4.92
N GLU A 30 -7.87 7.83 4.15
CA GLU A 30 -8.06 8.96 3.25
C GLU A 30 -7.94 10.30 3.99
N TYR A 31 -8.64 10.44 5.12
CA TYR A 31 -8.55 11.62 5.98
C TYR A 31 -7.11 11.89 6.43
N LEU A 32 -6.41 10.87 6.94
CA LEU A 32 -5.03 11.02 7.41
C LEU A 32 -4.07 11.40 6.29
N ALA A 33 -4.22 10.81 5.09
CA ALA A 33 -3.36 11.10 3.95
C ALA A 33 -3.51 12.54 3.46
N VAL A 34 -4.72 13.10 3.50
CA VAL A 34 -4.99 14.50 3.19
C VAL A 34 -4.49 15.41 4.32
N ALA A 35 -4.84 15.11 5.57
CA ALA A 35 -4.47 15.94 6.72
C ALA A 35 -2.94 16.02 6.93
N SER A 36 -2.21 14.96 6.57
CA SER A 36 -0.75 14.89 6.65
C SER A 36 -0.05 15.34 5.36
N ASP A 37 -0.81 15.81 4.36
CA ASP A 37 -0.32 16.30 3.07
C ASP A 37 0.66 15.34 2.37
N CYS A 38 0.33 14.04 2.34
CA CYS A 38 1.22 13.03 1.75
C CYS A 38 1.53 13.33 0.28
N THR A 39 0.62 14.01 -0.43
CA THR A 39 0.80 14.40 -1.84
C THR A 39 1.91 15.43 -2.04
N ALA A 40 2.19 16.29 -1.07
CA ALA A 40 3.23 17.30 -1.20
C ALA A 40 4.64 16.71 -1.37
N CYS A 41 4.87 15.51 -0.82
CA CYS A 41 6.11 14.78 -0.99
C CYS A 41 5.99 13.68 -2.05
N HIS A 42 4.91 12.91 -2.06
CA HIS A 42 4.79 11.73 -2.92
C HIS A 42 4.18 12.01 -4.30
N THR A 43 4.35 13.22 -4.84
CA THR A 43 3.90 13.57 -6.20
C THR A 43 4.98 14.39 -6.90
N ALA A 44 5.54 13.87 -7.99
CA ALA A 44 6.45 14.62 -8.85
C ALA A 44 5.72 15.75 -9.61
N GLU A 45 6.48 16.71 -10.13
CA GLU A 45 5.96 17.72 -11.05
C GLU A 45 5.39 17.01 -12.29
N HIS A 46 4.10 17.27 -12.59
CA HIS A 46 3.32 16.56 -13.62
C HIS A 46 3.13 15.04 -13.38
N GLY A 47 3.46 14.54 -12.20
CA GLY A 47 3.29 13.14 -11.80
C GLY A 47 1.85 12.81 -11.40
N LYS A 48 1.58 11.50 -11.29
CA LYS A 48 0.33 11.03 -10.68
C LYS A 48 0.39 11.21 -9.16
N PRO A 49 -0.72 11.58 -8.49
CA PRO A 49 -0.76 11.65 -7.04
C PRO A 49 -0.22 10.36 -6.40
N PHE A 50 0.59 10.50 -5.35
CA PHE A 50 1.18 9.39 -4.57
C PHE A 50 2.20 8.52 -5.31
N ALA A 51 2.50 8.80 -6.59
CA ALA A 51 3.42 7.98 -7.39
C ALA A 51 4.91 8.23 -7.07
N GLY A 52 5.23 9.12 -6.14
CA GLY A 52 6.59 9.46 -5.78
C GLY A 52 7.31 10.30 -6.84
N GLY A 53 8.63 10.24 -6.83
CA GLY A 53 9.51 10.88 -7.83
C GLY A 53 9.85 12.34 -7.55
N LYS A 54 9.33 12.95 -6.47
CA LYS A 54 9.75 14.29 -6.07
C LYS A 54 11.13 14.25 -5.42
N ALA A 55 12.04 15.09 -5.88
CA ALA A 55 13.31 15.34 -5.22
C ALA A 55 13.12 16.25 -4.02
N ILE A 56 13.70 15.87 -2.88
CA ILE A 56 13.72 16.62 -1.64
C ILE A 56 15.19 16.93 -1.33
N GLU A 57 15.53 18.20 -1.41
CA GLU A 57 16.88 18.70 -1.09
C GLU A 57 17.25 18.40 0.36
N SER A 58 18.45 17.85 0.56
CA SER A 58 18.98 17.59 1.90
C SER A 58 20.51 17.76 1.93
N PRO A 59 21.13 17.92 3.11
CA PRO A 59 22.59 18.05 3.23
C PRO A 59 23.40 16.84 2.73
N VAL A 60 22.75 15.69 2.50
CA VAL A 60 23.37 14.46 1.99
C VAL A 60 23.05 14.21 0.50
N GLY A 61 22.44 15.19 -0.17
CA GLY A 61 21.97 15.10 -1.55
C GLY A 61 20.45 14.97 -1.64
N GLU A 62 19.95 14.79 -2.87
CA GLU A 62 18.52 14.65 -3.12
C GLU A 62 17.99 13.33 -2.54
N ILE A 63 16.90 13.43 -1.77
CA ILE A 63 16.10 12.27 -1.36
C ILE A 63 14.90 12.21 -2.29
N ILE A 64 14.77 11.10 -3.02
CA ILE A 64 13.65 10.90 -3.94
C ILE A 64 12.49 10.23 -3.20
N ALA A 65 11.33 10.89 -3.18
CA ALA A 65 10.13 10.33 -2.57
C ALA A 65 9.67 9.05 -3.30
N THR A 66 9.32 8.03 -2.53
CA THR A 66 8.91 6.72 -3.06
C THR A 66 7.48 6.70 -3.58
N ASN A 67 7.15 5.70 -4.41
CA ASN A 67 5.78 5.45 -4.88
C ASN A 67 4.97 4.74 -3.79
N ILE A 68 3.96 5.41 -3.23
CA ILE A 68 3.08 4.86 -2.18
C ILE A 68 1.67 4.53 -2.70
N THR A 69 1.49 4.44 -4.02
CA THR A 69 0.22 4.01 -4.61
C THR A 69 -0.12 2.55 -4.22
N PRO A 70 -1.42 2.16 -4.24
CA PRO A 70 -1.83 0.76 -4.05
C PRO A 70 -1.40 -0.21 -5.18
N SER A 71 -0.56 0.24 -6.12
CA SER A 71 -0.06 -0.60 -7.21
C SER A 71 0.70 -1.81 -6.67
N LYS A 72 0.32 -3.00 -7.12
CA LYS A 72 0.98 -4.27 -6.76
C LYS A 72 2.32 -4.50 -7.46
N ILE A 73 2.63 -3.70 -8.49
CA ILE A 73 3.82 -3.87 -9.33
C ILE A 73 4.81 -2.72 -9.10
N ALA A 74 4.31 -1.51 -8.89
CA ALA A 74 5.13 -0.30 -8.84
C ALA A 74 4.99 0.49 -7.53
N GLY A 75 4.12 0.08 -6.62
CA GLY A 75 3.86 0.74 -5.35
C GLY A 75 3.85 -0.25 -4.18
N ILE A 76 3.13 0.09 -3.12
CA ILE A 76 3.13 -0.68 -1.86
C ILE A 76 2.01 -1.74 -1.78
N GLY A 77 1.33 -2.04 -2.89
CA GLY A 77 0.14 -2.91 -2.89
C GLY A 77 0.36 -4.38 -2.50
N GLN A 78 1.61 -4.77 -2.25
CA GLN A 78 2.01 -6.11 -1.76
C GLN A 78 2.60 -6.08 -0.35
N TYR A 79 2.67 -4.90 0.28
CA TYR A 79 3.22 -4.78 1.63
C TYR A 79 2.21 -5.35 2.63
N SER A 80 2.72 -6.10 3.61
CA SER A 80 1.95 -6.39 4.81
C SER A 80 1.93 -5.17 5.73
N GLU A 81 1.02 -5.16 6.71
CA GLU A 81 0.99 -4.09 7.72
C GLU A 81 2.32 -3.95 8.46
N GLN A 82 3.03 -5.06 8.73
CA GLN A 82 4.35 -5.02 9.38
C GLN A 82 5.47 -4.49 8.48
N GLN A 83 5.25 -4.45 7.16
CA GLN A 83 6.19 -3.89 6.20
C GLN A 83 5.95 -2.39 5.93
N PHE A 84 4.85 -1.85 6.44
CA PHE A 84 4.50 -0.44 6.38
C PHE A 84 4.98 0.28 7.65
#